data_AF-A0A7V8NN63-F1
#
_entry.id   AF-A0A7V8NN63-F1
#
_cell.length_a   1.000
_cell.length_b   1.000
_cell.length_c   1.000
_cell.angle_alpha   90.00
_cell.angle_beta   90.00
_cell.angle_gamma   90.00
#
_symmetry.space_group_name_H-M   'P 1'
#
loop_
_entity.id
_entity.type
_entity.pdbx_description
1 polymer ?
#
loop_
_entity_poly.entity_id
_entity_poly.type
_entity_poly.pdbx_seq_one_letter_code
_entity_poly.pdbx_strand_id
1 'polypeptide(L)'
;MGSAEITHPFHPLRGQRFVVLKIKEVSGVEILSLRHAEMGSLAVRREWTDWAAPGTSREPISGQQPLLIDAPGLLALADLISSLKRKRTLDR
;
A
#
# COMPACT_ATOMS: atom_id res chain seq x y z
N MET A 1 -14.83 6.61 -21.05
CA MET A 1 -14.23 6.51 -19.70
C MET A 1 -13.16 7.58 -19.60
N GLY A 2 -13.17 8.36 -18.52
CA GLY A 2 -12.31 9.54 -18.38
C GLY A 2 -10.92 9.21 -17.85
N SER A 3 -10.33 10.19 -17.17
CA SER A 3 -9.10 10.02 -16.42
C SER A 3 -9.37 10.18 -14.92
N ALA A 4 -8.54 9.56 -14.10
CA ALA A 4 -8.60 9.63 -12.64
C ALA A 4 -7.23 10.07 -12.10
N GLU A 5 -7.24 10.93 -11.10
CA GLU A 5 -6.04 11.33 -10.35
C GLU A 5 -5.91 10.47 -9.10
N ILE A 6 -4.69 10.00 -8.82
CA ILE A 6 -4.43 9.26 -7.58
C ILE A 6 -4.29 10.24 -6.42
N THR A 7 -5.17 10.16 -5.44
CA THR A 7 -5.25 11.11 -4.32
C THR A 7 -4.70 10.54 -3.00
N HIS A 8 -4.60 9.21 -2.89
CA HIS A 8 -4.18 8.55 -1.65
C HIS A 8 -2.79 9.01 -1.17
N PRO A 9 -2.63 9.42 0.11
CA PRO A 9 -1.46 10.13 0.62
C PRO A 9 -0.14 9.37 0.49
N PHE A 10 -0.18 8.03 0.54
CA PHE A 10 1.02 7.18 0.51
C PHE A 10 1.24 6.47 -0.83
N HIS A 11 0.48 6.80 -1.87
CA HIS A 11 0.71 6.19 -3.18
C HIS A 11 1.91 6.85 -3.87
N PRO A 12 2.90 6.10 -4.40
CA PRO A 12 4.09 6.69 -5.04
C PRO A 12 3.79 7.64 -6.20
N LEU A 13 2.67 7.40 -6.89
CA LEU A 13 2.19 8.21 -8.02
C LEU A 13 1.07 9.19 -7.65
N ARG A 14 0.95 9.58 -6.38
CA ARG A 14 -0.04 10.58 -5.93
C ARG A 14 0.10 11.88 -6.73
N GLY A 15 -1.04 12.50 -7.05
CA GLY A 15 -1.13 13.73 -7.84
C GLY A 15 -1.00 13.52 -9.35
N GLN A 16 -0.73 12.28 -9.79
CA GLN A 16 -0.66 11.95 -11.21
C GLN A 16 -2.02 11.47 -11.72
N ARG A 17 -2.33 11.86 -12.96
CA ARG A 17 -3.59 11.56 -13.63
C ARG A 17 -3.39 10.54 -14.75
N PHE A 18 -4.22 9.50 -14.74
CA PHE A 18 -4.13 8.39 -15.70
C PHE A 18 -5.46 8.15 -16.39
N VAL A 19 -5.40 7.66 -17.64
CA VAL A 19 -6.60 7.24 -18.39
C VAL A 19 -7.17 5.96 -17.78
N VAL A 20 -8.47 5.96 -17.49
CA VAL A 20 -9.18 4.77 -16.99
C VAL A 20 -9.53 3.86 -18.16
N LEU A 21 -8.98 2.64 -18.14
CA LEU A 21 -9.21 1.60 -19.15
C LEU A 21 -10.44 0.75 -18.83
N LYS A 22 -10.61 0.38 -17.55
CA LYS A 22 -11.68 -0.51 -17.09
C LYS A 22 -11.92 -0.31 -15.59
N ILE A 23 -13.15 -0.53 -15.15
CA ILE A 23 -13.52 -0.70 -13.74
C ILE A 23 -13.87 -2.18 -13.53
N LYS A 24 -13.43 -2.77 -12.42
CA LYS A 24 -13.79 -4.12 -11.98
C LYS A 24 -14.00 -4.14 -10.48
N GLU A 25 -14.81 -5.07 -9.99
CA GLU A 25 -14.94 -5.34 -8.57
C GLU A 25 -14.12 -6.59 -8.19
N VAL A 26 -13.38 -6.53 -7.08
CA VAL A 26 -12.64 -7.67 -6.51
C VAL A 26 -12.94 -7.71 -5.02
N SER A 27 -13.60 -8.78 -4.57
CA SER A 27 -13.99 -8.96 -3.15
C SER A 27 -14.74 -7.75 -2.57
N GLY A 28 -15.67 -7.17 -3.33
CA GLY A 28 -16.45 -6.00 -2.92
C GLY A 28 -15.71 -4.66 -3.01
N VAL A 29 -14.48 -4.64 -3.54
CA VAL A 29 -13.70 -3.41 -3.72
C VAL A 29 -13.63 -3.05 -5.21
N GLU A 30 -14.07 -1.84 -5.56
CA GLU A 30 -13.91 -1.32 -6.92
C GLU A 30 -12.44 -0.96 -7.22
N ILE A 31 -11.93 -1.53 -8.30
CA ILE A 31 -10.58 -1.35 -8.81
C ILE A 31 -10.63 -0.73 -10.20
N LEU A 32 -9.93 0.38 -10.38
CA LEU A 32 -9.67 1.02 -11.66
C LEU A 32 -8.41 0.40 -12.29
N SER A 33 -8.51 -0.03 -13.53
CA SER A 33 -7.34 -0.30 -14.38
C SER A 33 -6.96 0.99 -15.11
N LEU A 34 -5.79 1.52 -14.79
CA LEU A 34 -5.25 2.78 -15.30
C LEU A 34 -4.17 2.51 -16.34
N ARG A 35 -4.14 3.27 -17.44
CA ARG A 35 -3.07 3.17 -18.44
C ARG A 35 -1.76 3.70 -17.87
N HIS A 36 -0.69 2.91 -17.92
CA HIS A 36 0.66 3.32 -17.58
C HIS A 36 1.57 3.16 -18.79
N ALA A 37 2.30 4.21 -19.19
CA ALA A 37 3.06 4.20 -20.43
C ALA A 37 4.11 3.08 -20.48
N GLU A 38 4.85 2.87 -19.39
CA GLU A 38 5.97 1.91 -19.36
C GLU A 38 5.58 0.51 -18.88
N MET A 39 4.55 0.40 -18.03
CA MET A 39 4.18 -0.85 -17.34
C MET A 39 2.88 -1.44 -17.89
N GLY A 40 2.35 -0.87 -18.96
CA GLY A 40 1.05 -1.21 -19.56
C GLY A 40 -0.13 -0.68 -18.74
N SER A 41 -0.39 -1.28 -17.57
CA SER A 41 -1.51 -0.88 -16.72
C SER A 41 -1.24 -1.00 -15.22
N LEU A 42 -1.86 -0.13 -14.44
CA LEU A 42 -1.84 -0.11 -12.99
C LEU A 42 -3.24 -0.35 -12.42
N ALA A 43 -3.37 -1.22 -11.44
CA ALA A 43 -4.61 -1.43 -10.70
C ALA A 43 -4.64 -0.54 -9.45
N VAL A 44 -5.60 0.37 -9.34
CA VAL A 44 -5.76 1.28 -8.20
C VAL A 44 -7.18 1.18 -7.67
N ARG A 45 -7.35 1.17 -6.34
CA ARG A 45 -8.70 1.21 -5.74
C ARG A 45 -9.39 2.51 -6.12
N ARG A 46 -10.68 2.46 -6.43
CA ARG A 46 -11.46 3.67 -6.75
C ARG A 46 -11.40 4.69 -5.62
N GLU A 47 -11.49 4.23 -4.37
CA GLU A 47 -11.36 5.05 -3.15
C GLU A 47 -10.02 5.78 -3.01
N TRP A 48 -8.98 5.40 -3.77
CA TRP A 48 -7.66 6.04 -3.77
C TRP A 48 -7.50 7.11 -4.85
N THR A 49 -8.58 7.45 -5.55
CA THR A 49 -8.60 8.42 -6.64
C THR A 49 -9.64 9.50 -6.41
N ASP A 50 -9.63 10.54 -7.25
CA ASP A 50 -10.70 11.55 -7.32
C ASP A 50 -12.08 10.98 -7.71
N TRP A 51 -12.18 9.69 -8.04
CA TRP A 51 -13.45 8.98 -8.27
C TRP A 51 -14.06 8.34 -7.02
N ALA A 52 -13.42 8.49 -5.85
CA ALA A 52 -13.96 8.06 -4.57
C ALA A 52 -15.34 8.69 -4.33
N ALA A 53 -16.27 7.94 -3.73
CA ALA A 53 -17.56 8.53 -3.34
C ALA A 53 -17.34 9.63 -2.28
N PRO A 54 -18.10 10.73 -2.30
CA PRO A 54 -18.02 11.76 -1.26
C PRO A 54 -18.15 11.13 0.13
N GLY A 55 -17.20 11.43 1.03
CA GLY A 55 -17.12 10.82 2.36
C GLY A 55 -16.36 9.48 2.45
N THR A 56 -15.81 8.98 1.34
CA THR A 56 -14.92 7.80 1.33
C THR A 56 -13.45 8.18 1.53
N SER A 57 -13.14 9.47 1.70
CA SER A 57 -11.82 9.94 2.11
C SER A 57 -11.47 9.32 3.47
N ARG A 58 -10.81 8.17 3.42
CA ARG A 58 -9.94 7.70 4.49
C ARG A 58 -8.66 8.52 4.37
N GLU A 59 -8.75 9.80 4.76
CA GLU A 59 -7.61 10.40 5.43
C GLU A 59 -7.12 9.35 6.43
N PRO A 60 -5.80 9.09 6.54
CA PRO A 60 -5.30 8.21 7.59
C PRO A 60 -5.97 8.69 8.86
N ILE A 61 -6.71 7.80 9.52
CA ILE A 61 -7.36 8.10 10.80
C ILE A 61 -6.26 8.81 11.61
N SER A 62 -6.43 10.10 11.84
CA SER A 62 -5.41 10.92 12.48
C SER A 62 -5.15 10.29 13.84
N GLY A 63 -4.06 9.52 13.97
CA GLY A 63 -3.76 8.71 15.15
C GLY A 63 -3.45 7.23 14.90
N GLN A 64 -3.73 6.67 13.72
CA GLN A 64 -3.27 5.33 13.34
C GLN A 64 -2.12 5.46 12.35
N GLN A 65 -0.92 5.71 12.88
CA GLN A 65 0.28 5.29 12.14
C GLN A 65 0.10 3.81 11.81
N PRO A 66 0.14 3.40 10.53
CA PRO A 66 0.44 2.01 10.23
C PRO A 66 1.82 1.80 10.84
N LEU A 67 1.88 1.19 12.01
CA LEU A 67 3.14 0.73 12.59
C LEU A 67 3.59 -0.42 11.67
N LEU A 68 4.15 -0.06 10.52
CA LEU A 68 4.80 -0.99 9.62
C LEU A 68 6.01 -1.63 10.32
N ILE A 69 6.47 -1.00 11.40
CA ILE A 69 7.64 -1.37 12.17
C ILE A 69 7.30 -1.28 13.66
N ASP A 70 7.35 -2.43 14.33
CA ASP A 70 7.25 -2.57 15.77
C ASP A 70 8.67 -2.61 16.37
N ALA A 71 9.10 -1.53 17.01
CA ALA A 71 10.46 -1.42 17.54
C ALA A 71 10.77 -2.49 18.63
N PRO A 72 9.86 -2.77 19.60
CA PRO A 72 9.99 -3.93 20.48
C PRO A 72 10.17 -5.26 19.73
N GLY A 73 9.37 -5.52 18.69
CA GLY A 73 9.47 -6.72 17.87
C GLY A 73 10.81 -6.83 17.13
N LEU A 74 11.35 -5.73 16.61
CA LEU A 74 12.67 -5.71 16.00
C LEU A 74 13.80 -6.04 16.98
N LEU A 75 13.72 -5.51 18.21
CA LEU A 75 14.68 -5.81 19.27
C LEU A 75 14.62 -7.29 19.66
N ALA A 76 13.41 -7.82 19.89
CA ALA A 76 13.21 -9.23 20.21
C ALA A 76 13.74 -10.16 19.10
N LEU A 77 13.57 -9.79 17.83
CA LEU A 77 14.11 -10.52 16.69
C LEU A 77 15.65 -10.50 16.67
N ALA A 78 16.27 -9.35 16.95
CA ALA A 78 17.72 -9.22 17.00
C ALA A 78 18.35 -10.09 18.11
N ASP A 79 17.70 -10.14 19.28
CA ASP A 79 18.13 -10.98 20.41
C ASP A 79 18.01 -12.48 20.09
N LEU A 80 16.94 -12.88 19.40
CA LEU A 80 16.75 -14.26 18.95
C LEU A 80 17.85 -14.68 17.96
N ILE A 81 18.12 -13.86 16.94
CA ILE A 81 19.18 -14.13 15.96
C ILE A 81 20.53 -14.26 16.64
N SER A 82 20.83 -13.40 17.61
CA SER A 82 22.08 -13.43 18.37
C SER A 82 22.23 -14.71 19.18
N SER A 83 21.14 -15.17 19.80
CA SER A 83 21.13 -16.41 20.60
C SER A 83 21.29 -17.66 19.72
N LEU A 84 20.67 -17.70 18.55
CA LEU A 84 20.83 -18.79 17.59
C LEU A 84 22.27 -18.89 17.05
N LYS A 85 22.92 -17.75 16.78
CA LYS A 85 24.34 -17.72 16.37
C LYS A 85 25.27 -18.27 17.46
N ARG A 86 25.03 -17.91 18.72
CA ARG A 86 25.80 -18.42 19.86
C ARG A 86 25.63 -19.93 20.02
N LYS A 87 24.39 -20.43 19.96
CA LYS A 87 24.12 -21.87 20.10
C LYS A 87 24.79 -22.69 19.01
N ARG A 88 24.76 -22.22 17.76
CA ARG A 88 25.43 -22.87 16.62
C ARG A 88 26.96 -22.86 16.70
N THR A 89 27.54 -21.98 17.51
CA THR A 89 28.99 -21.94 17.76
C THR A 89 29.40 -22.90 18.88
N LEU A 90 28.47 -23.26 19.77
CA LEU A 90 28.71 -24.17 20.89
C LEU A 90 28.50 -25.65 20.51
N ASP A 91 27.68 -25.92 19.48
CA ASP A 91 27.43 -27.26 18.93
C ASP A 91 28.49 -27.70 17.88
N ARG A 92 29.64 -27.01 17.81
CA ARG A 92 30.68 -27.21 16.80
C ARG A 92 32.06 -27.35 17.45
#